data_AF-A0AAV1I2F8-F1
#
_entry.id   AF-A0AAV1I2F8-F1
#
_cell.length_a   1.000
_cell.length_b   1.000
_cell.length_c   1.000
_cell.angle_alpha   90.00
_cell.angle_beta   90.00
_cell.angle_gamma   90.00
#
_symmetry.space_group_name_H-M   'P 1'
#
loop_
_entity.id
_entity.type
_entity.pdbx_description
1 polymer ?
#
loop_
_entity_poly.entity_id
_entity_poly.type
_entity_poly.pdbx_seq_one_letter_code
_entity_poly.pdbx_strand_id
1 'polypeptide(L)'
;MAVHSVVSDFCNGISSDIDDAVVEYLTGVVDDACNDECPDISGIEELVQGFLPDIANLSQQERHERLWTLLTKVSAFRQNGSPTKAADLQQRPACCGPLDLSAALGTSQGQQRMQQQQEGGASLNDRECSHSEEHQQALAMLSALWPPDVPMSQAFIAAILDTQCQGDLEAAATWLLECPDVARQQMLWQKATQEDVMRREAAAQKEKEARKKLVSRFALETKSTPSGQPRKAKGRGIEPLAPWSEADKPSQGKQRSAGVRYRDGFPVASKGEKHVEVALKEEWNGGSSGKIYTKGKRGKGFV
;
A
#
# COMPACT_ATOMS: atom_id res chain seq x y z
N MET A 1 9.70 7.64 -23.72
CA MET A 1 10.10 9.00 -24.18
C MET A 1 8.95 10.01 -24.11
N ALA A 2 7.70 9.69 -24.48
CA ALA A 2 6.61 10.66 -24.45
C ALA A 2 6.18 11.13 -23.03
N VAL A 3 6.16 10.24 -22.03
CA VAL A 3 5.85 10.63 -20.64
C VAL A 3 6.93 11.55 -20.06
N HIS A 4 8.19 11.26 -20.38
CA HIS A 4 9.34 12.06 -19.93
C HIS A 4 9.27 13.52 -20.37
N SER A 5 8.81 13.82 -21.60
CA SER A 5 8.67 15.21 -22.04
C SER A 5 7.60 15.96 -21.25
N VAL A 6 6.49 15.31 -20.91
CA VAL A 6 5.42 15.95 -20.11
C VAL A 6 5.89 16.26 -18.70
N VAL A 7 6.63 15.33 -18.08
CA VAL A 7 7.20 15.52 -16.73
C VAL A 7 8.32 16.57 -16.75
N SER A 8 9.16 16.57 -17.79
CA SER A 8 10.19 17.59 -17.99
C SER A 8 9.59 19.00 -18.15
N ASP A 9 8.54 19.15 -18.98
CA ASP A 9 7.84 20.43 -19.17
C ASP A 9 7.21 20.94 -17.85
N PHE A 10 6.66 20.03 -17.04
CA PHE A 10 6.13 20.37 -15.72
C PHE A 10 7.22 20.87 -14.78
N CYS A 11 8.33 20.15 -14.71
CA CYS A 11 9.51 20.49 -13.91
C CYS A 11 10.04 21.88 -14.31
N ASN A 12 10.29 22.09 -15.61
CA ASN A 12 10.81 23.35 -16.16
C ASN A 12 9.85 24.54 -15.95
N GLY A 13 8.55 24.28 -15.80
CA GLY A 13 7.55 25.30 -15.47
C GLY A 13 7.55 25.76 -14.00
N ILE A 14 8.32 25.08 -13.15
CA ILE A 14 8.47 25.39 -11.72
C ILE A 14 9.88 25.91 -11.42
N SER A 15 10.91 25.21 -11.90
CA SER A 15 12.32 25.59 -11.68
C SER A 15 13.13 25.38 -12.96
N SER A 16 14.05 26.28 -13.27
CA SER A 16 14.84 26.24 -14.52
C SER A 16 16.02 25.26 -14.46
N ASP A 17 16.44 24.87 -13.26
CA ASP A 17 17.71 24.20 -13.01
C ASP A 17 17.48 22.81 -12.38
N ILE A 18 16.73 21.96 -13.06
CA ILE A 18 16.39 20.61 -12.57
C ILE A 18 17.29 19.58 -13.26
N ASP A 19 17.90 18.71 -12.47
CA ASP A 19 18.75 17.61 -12.95
C ASP A 19 17.90 16.59 -13.74
N ASP A 20 18.38 16.16 -14.92
CA ASP A 20 17.74 15.14 -15.75
C ASP A 20 17.49 13.84 -14.97
N ALA A 21 18.36 13.49 -14.02
CA ALA A 21 18.16 12.32 -13.16
C ALA A 21 16.92 12.43 -12.26
N VAL A 22 16.59 13.65 -11.82
CA VAL A 22 15.38 13.93 -11.05
C VAL A 22 14.15 13.83 -11.95
N VAL A 23 14.23 14.35 -13.18
CA VAL A 23 13.15 14.22 -14.16
C VAL A 23 12.89 12.75 -14.50
N GLU A 24 13.94 11.95 -14.68
CA GLU A 24 13.82 10.51 -14.93
C GLU A 24 13.17 9.78 -13.74
N TYR A 25 13.59 10.11 -12.51
CA TYR A 25 13.00 9.54 -11.30
C TYR A 25 11.52 9.91 -11.15
N LEU A 26 11.18 11.19 -11.27
CA LEU A 26 9.79 11.67 -11.22
C LEU A 26 8.95 11.09 -12.35
N THR A 27 9.55 10.85 -13.52
CA THR A 27 8.88 10.15 -14.62
C THR A 27 8.47 8.74 -14.21
N GLY A 28 9.34 7.99 -13.53
CA GLY A 28 9.01 6.68 -12.99
C GLY A 28 7.89 6.73 -11.95
N VAL A 29 7.97 7.65 -10.99
CA VAL A 29 6.96 7.81 -9.93
C VAL A 29 5.60 8.20 -10.51
N VAL A 30 5.56 9.14 -11.44
CA VAL A 30 4.32 9.59 -12.09
C VAL A 30 3.75 8.50 -12.99
N ASP A 31 4.60 7.76 -13.70
CA ASP A 31 4.16 6.66 -14.56
C ASP A 31 3.58 5.49 -13.74
N ASP A 32 4.20 5.18 -12.59
CA ASP A 32 3.69 4.20 -11.63
C ASP A 32 2.37 4.67 -11.00
N ALA A 33 2.28 5.93 -10.55
CA ALA A 33 1.05 6.50 -10.00
C ALA A 33 -0.10 6.53 -11.03
N CYS A 34 0.19 6.77 -12.31
CA CYS A 34 -0.82 6.70 -13.37
C CYS A 34 -1.28 5.27 -13.69
N ASN A 35 -0.58 4.23 -13.22
CA ASN A 35 -1.08 2.85 -13.29
C ASN A 35 -2.11 2.55 -12.19
N ASP A 36 -2.12 3.34 -11.12
CA ASP A 36 -3.07 3.20 -10.02
C ASP A 36 -4.40 3.89 -10.36
N GLU A 37 -5.52 3.23 -10.04
CA GLU A 37 -6.87 3.79 -10.27
C GLU A 37 -7.14 5.05 -9.43
N CYS A 38 -6.40 5.23 -8.33
CA CYS A 38 -6.48 6.37 -7.43
C CYS A 38 -5.07 6.76 -6.99
N PRO A 39 -4.33 7.56 -7.78
CA PRO A 39 -2.99 7.99 -7.42
C PRO A 39 -3.02 8.73 -6.08
N ASP A 40 -2.13 8.36 -5.16
CA ASP A 40 -1.96 9.09 -3.90
C ASP A 40 -1.28 10.43 -4.16
N ILE A 41 -2.10 11.45 -4.46
CA ILE A 41 -1.63 12.79 -4.79
C ILE A 41 -0.85 13.40 -3.63
N SER A 42 -1.20 13.07 -2.38
CA SER A 42 -0.50 13.61 -1.21
C SER A 42 0.91 13.05 -1.12
N GLY A 43 1.08 11.74 -1.33
CA GLY A 43 2.40 11.11 -1.41
C GLY A 43 3.26 11.64 -2.56
N ILE A 44 2.64 11.89 -3.72
CA ILE A 44 3.34 12.50 -4.88
C ILE A 44 3.70 13.96 -4.57
N GLU A 45 2.84 14.73 -3.92
CA GLU A 45 3.10 16.12 -3.52
C GLU A 45 4.30 16.20 -2.58
N GLU A 46 4.36 15.37 -1.54
CA GLU A 46 5.50 15.33 -0.61
C GLU A 46 6.82 14.98 -1.32
N LEU A 47 6.76 14.01 -2.23
CA LEU A 47 7.92 13.57 -3.00
C LEU A 47 8.40 14.67 -3.95
N VAL A 48 7.48 15.29 -4.71
CA VAL A 48 7.79 16.41 -5.61
C VAL A 48 8.32 17.61 -4.85
N GLN A 49 7.77 17.93 -3.67
CA GLN A 49 8.27 19.00 -2.82
C GLN A 49 9.70 18.77 -2.32
N GLY A 50 10.10 17.51 -2.12
CA GLY A 50 11.48 17.14 -1.77
C GLY A 50 12.50 17.44 -2.87
N PHE A 51 12.09 17.37 -4.14
CA PHE A 51 12.96 17.63 -5.29
C PHE A 51 12.83 19.07 -5.83
N LEU A 52 11.65 19.67 -5.71
CA LEU A 52 11.31 21.00 -6.24
C LEU A 52 10.88 21.91 -5.09
N PRO A 53 11.82 22.48 -4.31
CA PRO A 53 11.47 23.32 -3.17
C PRO A 53 10.63 24.55 -3.56
N ASP A 54 10.78 25.03 -4.80
CA ASP A 54 10.00 26.16 -5.34
C ASP A 54 8.49 25.86 -5.41
N ILE A 55 8.10 24.58 -5.49
CA ILE A 55 6.69 24.19 -5.46
C ILE A 55 6.04 24.55 -4.12
N ALA A 56 6.81 24.56 -3.03
CA ALA A 56 6.31 24.86 -1.68
C ALA A 56 5.82 26.32 -1.55
N ASN A 57 6.26 27.22 -2.43
CA ASN A 57 5.84 28.61 -2.45
C ASN A 57 4.42 28.80 -3.04
N LEU A 58 3.90 27.81 -3.76
CA LEU A 58 2.54 27.82 -4.29
C LEU A 58 1.53 27.48 -3.18
N SER A 59 0.30 27.99 -3.31
CA SER A 59 -0.78 27.59 -2.41
C SER A 59 -1.10 26.10 -2.56
N GLN A 60 -1.59 25.46 -1.49
CA GLN A 60 -1.91 24.02 -1.51
C GLN A 60 -2.85 23.65 -2.66
N GLN A 61 -3.82 24.53 -2.96
CA GLN A 61 -4.78 24.32 -4.04
C GLN A 61 -4.10 24.36 -5.43
N GLU A 62 -3.20 25.31 -5.67
CA GLU A 62 -2.44 25.41 -6.92
C GLU A 62 -1.48 24.22 -7.10
N ARG A 63 -0.86 23.72 -6.02
CA ARG A 63 -0.01 22.53 -6.08
C ARG A 63 -0.82 21.29 -6.49
N HIS A 64 -1.95 21.08 -5.83
CA HIS A 64 -2.86 19.97 -6.14
C HIS A 64 -3.36 20.06 -7.60
N GLU A 65 -3.77 21.24 -8.06
CA GLU A 65 -4.26 21.45 -9.42
C GLU A 65 -3.18 21.18 -10.47
N ARG A 66 -1.95 21.65 -10.23
CA ARG A 66 -0.81 21.41 -11.13
C ARG A 66 -0.43 19.93 -11.20
N LEU A 67 -0.39 19.24 -10.06
CA LEU A 67 -0.11 17.80 -9.99
C LEU A 67 -1.23 16.99 -10.67
N TRP A 68 -2.49 17.34 -10.43
CA TRP A 68 -3.62 16.71 -11.10
C TRP A 68 -3.59 16.90 -12.62
N THR A 69 -3.23 18.11 -13.07
CA THR A 69 -3.05 18.41 -14.49
C THR A 69 -1.92 17.59 -15.12
N LEU A 70 -0.80 17.40 -14.40
CA LEU A 70 0.30 16.54 -14.82
C LEU A 70 -0.18 15.10 -15.00
N LEU A 71 -0.81 14.51 -13.98
CA LEU A 71 -1.33 13.15 -14.00
C LEU A 71 -2.34 12.93 -15.14
N THR A 72 -3.24 13.90 -15.35
CA THR A 72 -4.23 13.86 -16.44
C THR A 72 -3.57 13.92 -17.82
N LYS A 73 -2.51 14.73 -17.98
CA LYS A 73 -1.75 14.78 -19.25
C LYS A 73 -1.03 13.47 -19.50
N VAL A 74 -0.37 12.89 -18.50
CA VAL A 74 0.33 11.60 -18.63
C VAL A 74 -0.64 10.46 -18.95
N SER A 75 -1.79 10.40 -18.28
CA SER A 75 -2.82 9.39 -18.56
C SER A 75 -3.42 9.54 -19.97
N ALA A 76 -3.72 10.77 -20.41
CA ALA A 76 -4.17 11.04 -21.77
C ALA A 76 -3.11 10.65 -22.82
N PHE A 77 -1.83 10.93 -22.56
CA PHE A 77 -0.74 10.50 -23.43
C PHE A 77 -0.63 8.98 -23.54
N ARG A 78 -0.88 8.24 -22.46
CA ARG A 78 -0.92 6.77 -22.47
C ARG A 78 -2.07 6.22 -23.29
N GLN A 79 -3.27 6.78 -23.13
CA GLN A 79 -4.46 6.37 -23.90
C GLN A 79 -4.29 6.65 -25.40
N ASN A 80 -3.65 7.76 -25.75
CA ASN A 80 -3.40 8.15 -27.14
C ASN A 80 -2.11 7.52 -27.71
N GLY A 81 -1.34 6.81 -26.89
CA GLY A 81 0.10 6.57 -27.08
C GLY A 81 0.53 5.15 -27.43
N SER A 82 -0.32 4.33 -28.05
CA SER A 82 0.17 3.09 -28.71
C SER A 82 -0.25 2.98 -30.18
N PRO A 83 0.34 3.78 -31.09
CA PRO A 83 0.24 3.54 -32.54
C PRO A 83 1.24 2.50 -33.07
N THR A 84 1.92 1.70 -32.22
CA THR A 84 2.97 0.76 -32.68
C THR A 84 2.82 -0.63 -32.08
N LYS A 85 1.93 -1.45 -32.66
CA LYS A 85 2.08 -2.92 -32.82
C LYS A 85 0.94 -3.58 -33.63
N ALA A 86 0.46 -2.93 -34.70
CA ALA A 86 -0.46 -3.54 -35.67
C ALA A 86 0.02 -3.39 -37.13
N ALA A 87 1.33 -3.30 -37.35
CA ALA A 87 1.92 -3.21 -38.69
C ALA A 87 3.23 -4.01 -38.76
N ASP A 88 3.16 -5.31 -38.52
CA ASP A 88 4.15 -6.24 -39.08
C ASP A 88 3.50 -7.61 -39.31
N LEU A 89 2.64 -7.67 -40.33
CA LEU A 89 2.39 -8.89 -41.10
C LEU A 89 1.70 -8.54 -42.42
N GLN A 90 2.46 -8.76 -43.49
CA GLN A 90 2.05 -8.93 -44.89
C GLN A 90 1.67 -7.69 -45.70
N GLN A 91 2.73 -7.20 -46.36
CA GLN A 91 2.70 -6.71 -47.73
C GLN A 91 1.78 -7.55 -48.65
N ARG A 92 0.85 -6.87 -49.34
CA ARG A 92 0.63 -7.03 -50.78
C ARG A 92 -0.05 -5.78 -51.36
N PRO A 93 0.35 -5.29 -52.55
CA PRO A 93 -0.11 -4.01 -53.07
C PRO A 93 -1.31 -4.12 -54.03
N ALA A 94 -2.02 -2.99 -54.10
CA ALA A 94 -2.87 -2.47 -55.18
C ALA A 94 -4.19 -3.19 -55.52
N CYS A 95 -5.31 -2.48 -55.35
CA CYS A 95 -6.02 -1.81 -56.47
C CYS A 95 -7.24 -1.01 -55.98
N CYS A 96 -7.30 0.25 -56.43
CA CYS A 96 -8.46 1.05 -56.86
C CYS A 96 -9.75 1.12 -55.99
N GLY A 97 -10.12 2.36 -55.64
CA GLY A 97 -11.53 2.80 -55.65
C GLY A 97 -11.93 3.73 -54.50
N PRO A 98 -12.43 4.96 -54.78
CA PRO A 98 -12.98 5.85 -53.76
C PRO A 98 -14.48 5.61 -53.61
N LEU A 99 -14.97 5.48 -52.39
CA LEU A 99 -16.39 5.63 -52.07
C LEU A 99 -16.55 6.36 -50.74
N ASP A 100 -17.07 7.55 -50.91
CA ASP A 100 -17.62 8.49 -49.95
C ASP A 100 -18.84 7.88 -49.24
N LEU A 101 -18.91 7.98 -47.91
CA LEU A 101 -20.17 7.87 -47.16
C LEU A 101 -20.00 8.41 -45.74
N SER A 102 -20.27 9.70 -45.63
CA SER A 102 -20.79 10.37 -44.45
C SER A 102 -21.96 9.60 -43.81
N ALA A 103 -21.78 9.12 -42.57
CA ALA A 103 -22.80 9.00 -41.53
C ALA A 103 -22.28 8.15 -40.34
N ALA A 104 -21.86 8.81 -39.26
CA ALA A 104 -21.86 8.20 -37.91
C ALA A 104 -21.73 9.31 -36.85
N LEU A 105 -22.78 10.11 -36.71
CA LEU A 105 -23.08 10.75 -35.43
C LEU A 105 -23.59 9.65 -34.49
N GLY A 106 -22.69 9.07 -33.72
CA GLY A 106 -22.99 8.13 -32.65
C GLY A 106 -22.55 8.73 -31.32
N THR A 107 -23.50 9.33 -30.61
CA THR A 107 -23.43 9.68 -29.19
C THR A 107 -22.88 8.52 -28.37
N SER A 108 -21.65 8.64 -27.85
CA SER A 108 -21.10 7.75 -26.82
C SER A 108 -21.35 8.34 -25.43
N GLN A 109 -22.62 8.36 -25.01
CA GLN A 109 -22.98 8.25 -23.61
C GLN A 109 -23.00 6.76 -23.30
N GLY A 110 -22.08 6.29 -22.47
CA GLY A 110 -22.03 4.87 -22.14
C GLY A 110 -20.89 4.54 -21.20
N GLN A 111 -21.20 4.63 -19.90
CA GLN A 111 -20.74 3.71 -18.87
C GLN A 111 -19.24 3.37 -18.86
N GLN A 112 -18.51 3.95 -17.91
CA GLN A 112 -17.66 3.13 -17.04
C GLN A 112 -17.56 3.79 -15.67
N ARG A 113 -18.45 3.31 -14.82
CA ARG A 113 -18.47 3.44 -13.36
C ARG A 113 -18.06 2.07 -12.83
N MET A 114 -17.37 2.07 -11.69
CA MET A 114 -16.72 0.96 -10.96
C MET A 114 -15.23 0.84 -11.30
N GLN A 115 -14.29 0.84 -10.36
CA GLN A 115 -14.36 0.33 -8.99
C GLN A 115 -13.64 1.26 -8.00
N GLN A 116 -14.34 1.69 -6.94
CA GLN A 116 -13.72 2.11 -5.70
C GLN A 116 -13.47 0.83 -4.89
N GLN A 117 -12.23 0.34 -4.81
CA GLN A 117 -11.82 -0.50 -3.69
C GLN A 117 -10.64 0.13 -2.97
N GLN A 118 -11.01 0.65 -1.80
CA GLN A 118 -10.16 0.98 -0.67
C GLN A 118 -9.26 -0.19 -0.29
N GLU A 119 -7.96 0.04 -0.26
CA GLU A 119 -7.05 -0.61 0.69
C GLU A 119 -6.41 0.47 1.57
N GLY A 120 -7.25 1.07 2.42
CA GLY A 120 -6.84 1.83 3.59
C GLY A 120 -7.25 1.04 4.81
N GLY A 121 -6.32 0.26 5.37
CA GLY A 121 -6.46 -0.45 6.64
C GLY A 121 -6.48 0.49 7.85
N ALA A 122 -7.37 1.47 7.83
CA ALA A 122 -7.80 2.23 8.98
C ALA A 122 -9.23 1.79 9.30
N SER A 123 -9.42 1.26 10.50
CA SER A 123 -10.70 0.89 11.10
C SER A 123 -11.81 1.90 10.72
N LEU A 124 -12.66 1.55 9.76
CA LEU A 124 -13.84 2.31 9.32
C LEU A 124 -15.01 2.25 10.33
N ASN A 125 -14.74 1.86 11.57
CA ASN A 125 -15.76 1.78 12.62
C ASN A 125 -16.03 3.12 13.34
N ASP A 126 -15.31 4.20 13.02
CA ASP A 126 -15.49 5.51 13.69
C ASP A 126 -16.00 6.63 12.75
N ARG A 127 -16.52 6.28 11.56
CA ARG A 127 -17.33 7.23 10.77
C ARG A 127 -18.82 7.04 11.06
N GLU A 128 -19.13 6.86 12.35
CA GLU A 128 -20.49 6.84 12.86
C GLU A 128 -21.16 8.20 12.61
N CYS A 129 -22.09 8.19 11.65
CA CYS A 129 -23.46 8.63 11.87
C CYS A 129 -23.74 10.12 12.19
N SER A 130 -23.08 11.07 11.53
CA SER A 130 -23.67 12.42 11.41
C SER A 130 -24.87 12.46 10.45
N HIS A 131 -25.08 11.41 9.65
CA HIS A 131 -26.18 11.30 8.69
C HIS A 131 -27.41 10.55 9.24
N SER A 132 -27.47 10.23 10.54
CA SER A 132 -28.31 9.13 11.04
C SER A 132 -29.83 9.34 10.98
N GLU A 133 -30.34 10.57 11.08
CA GLU A 133 -31.80 10.79 11.14
C GLU A 133 -32.39 11.18 9.78
N GLU A 134 -31.79 12.15 9.08
CA GLU A 134 -32.23 12.58 7.76
C GLU A 134 -32.13 11.45 6.73
N HIS A 135 -31.07 10.65 6.77
CA HIS A 135 -30.92 9.50 5.88
C HIS A 135 -31.96 8.41 6.20
N GLN A 136 -32.24 8.14 7.48
CA GLN A 136 -33.30 7.19 7.84
C GLN A 136 -34.68 7.68 7.42
N GLN A 137 -34.94 8.98 7.54
CA GLN A 137 -36.19 9.59 7.07
C GLN A 137 -36.30 9.51 5.55
N ALA A 138 -35.22 9.76 4.81
CA ALA A 138 -35.15 9.59 3.37
C ALA A 138 -35.45 8.13 2.96
N LEU A 139 -34.84 7.15 3.62
CA LEU A 139 -35.10 5.73 3.40
C LEU A 139 -36.56 5.36 3.68
N ALA A 140 -37.14 5.90 4.76
CA ALA A 140 -38.55 5.67 5.10
C ALA A 140 -39.47 6.26 4.02
N MET A 141 -39.20 7.49 3.54
CA MET A 141 -39.97 8.12 2.47
C MET A 141 -39.88 7.33 1.16
N LEU A 142 -38.68 6.91 0.75
CA LEU A 142 -38.49 6.09 -0.45
C LEU A 142 -39.17 4.73 -0.33
N SER A 143 -39.15 4.10 0.86
CA SER A 143 -39.83 2.83 1.09
C SER A 143 -41.36 2.96 1.01
N ALA A 144 -41.92 4.11 1.39
CA ALA A 144 -43.35 4.38 1.34
C ALA A 144 -43.86 4.66 -0.09
N LEU A 145 -42.99 5.13 -0.98
CA LEU A 145 -43.32 5.34 -2.41
C LEU A 145 -43.43 4.03 -3.19
N TRP A 146 -42.95 2.91 -2.62
CA TRP A 146 -42.89 1.64 -3.32
C TRP A 146 -44.12 0.75 -3.05
N PRO A 147 -44.63 0.02 -4.05
CA PRO A 147 -45.73 -0.92 -3.84
C PRO A 147 -45.36 -2.00 -2.82
N PRO A 148 -46.27 -2.37 -1.89
CA PRO A 148 -46.00 -3.40 -0.88
C PRO A 148 -45.81 -4.79 -1.47
N ASP A 149 -46.18 -5.01 -2.74
CA ASP A 149 -46.11 -6.29 -3.42
C ASP A 149 -44.68 -6.68 -3.85
N VAL A 150 -43.75 -5.72 -3.88
CA VAL A 150 -42.35 -5.96 -4.29
C VAL A 150 -41.42 -5.71 -3.10
N PRO A 151 -40.89 -6.76 -2.46
CA PRO A 151 -40.04 -6.61 -1.28
C PRO A 151 -38.68 -6.05 -1.68
N MET A 152 -38.47 -4.75 -1.41
CA MET A 152 -37.18 -4.09 -1.64
C MET A 152 -36.34 -4.08 -0.36
N SER A 153 -35.06 -4.42 -0.49
CA SER A 153 -34.14 -4.34 0.65
C SER A 153 -33.81 -2.89 0.97
N GLN A 154 -33.93 -2.49 2.24
CA GLN A 154 -33.54 -1.14 2.69
C GLN A 154 -32.07 -0.82 2.40
N ALA A 155 -31.19 -1.83 2.46
CA ALA A 155 -29.77 -1.69 2.13
C ALA A 155 -29.54 -1.35 0.65
N PHE A 156 -30.42 -1.84 -0.25
CA PHE A 156 -30.36 -1.52 -1.67
C PHE A 156 -30.80 -0.07 -1.94
N ILE A 157 -31.85 0.40 -1.26
CA ILE A 157 -32.30 1.80 -1.35
C ILE A 157 -31.18 2.74 -0.86
N ALA A 158 -30.56 2.43 0.27
CA ALA A 158 -29.41 3.17 0.78
C ALA A 158 -28.26 3.20 -0.23
N ALA A 159 -27.91 2.05 -0.83
CA ALA A 159 -26.86 1.99 -1.84
C ALA A 159 -27.18 2.84 -3.09
N ILE A 160 -28.43 2.92 -3.52
CA ILE A 160 -28.83 3.82 -4.62
C ILE A 160 -28.65 5.27 -4.21
N LEU A 161 -29.16 5.64 -3.04
CA LEU A 161 -29.10 7.01 -2.53
C LEU A 161 -27.65 7.51 -2.44
N ASP A 162 -26.75 6.68 -1.90
CA ASP A 162 -25.34 7.04 -1.73
C ASP A 162 -24.59 7.06 -3.06
N THR A 163 -24.79 6.04 -3.91
CA THR A 163 -23.92 5.87 -5.07
C THR A 163 -24.44 6.59 -6.31
N GLN A 164 -25.74 6.54 -6.60
CA GLN A 164 -26.33 7.08 -7.83
C GLN A 164 -26.76 8.53 -7.67
N CYS A 165 -27.26 8.88 -6.48
CA CYS A 165 -27.96 10.14 -6.25
C CYS A 165 -27.22 11.09 -5.30
N GLN A 166 -26.06 10.70 -4.78
CA GLN A 166 -25.23 11.52 -3.88
C GLN A 166 -26.00 12.07 -2.67
N GLY A 167 -27.00 11.32 -2.17
CA GLY A 167 -27.85 11.75 -1.06
C GLY A 167 -29.12 12.52 -1.47
N ASP A 168 -29.34 12.80 -2.74
CA ASP A 168 -30.56 13.49 -3.21
C ASP A 168 -31.77 12.53 -3.24
N LEU A 169 -32.75 12.83 -2.38
CA LEU A 169 -34.00 12.08 -2.22
C LEU A 169 -34.86 12.11 -3.49
N GLU A 170 -34.98 13.28 -4.13
CA GLU A 170 -35.85 13.44 -5.30
C GLU A 170 -35.27 12.71 -6.50
N ALA A 171 -33.96 12.82 -6.72
CA ALA A 171 -33.27 12.07 -7.75
C ALA A 171 -33.38 10.56 -7.55
N ALA A 172 -33.30 10.07 -6.30
CA ALA A 172 -33.46 8.65 -5.99
C ALA A 172 -34.89 8.16 -6.24
N ALA A 173 -35.90 8.95 -5.88
CA ALA A 173 -37.30 8.64 -6.16
C ALA A 173 -37.57 8.58 -7.67
N THR A 174 -37.07 9.55 -8.45
CA THR A 174 -37.18 9.55 -9.91
C THR A 174 -36.49 8.33 -10.52
N TRP A 175 -35.28 8.00 -10.09
CA TRP A 175 -34.56 6.82 -10.57
C TRP A 175 -35.33 5.52 -10.32
N LEU A 176 -35.93 5.38 -9.12
CA LEU A 176 -36.72 4.20 -8.77
C LEU A 176 -37.98 4.08 -9.65
N LEU A 177 -38.62 5.19 -9.99
CA LEU A 177 -39.80 5.22 -10.86
C LEU A 177 -39.45 4.97 -12.34
N GLU A 178 -38.31 5.45 -12.80
CA GLU A 178 -37.85 5.29 -14.19
C GLU A 178 -37.26 3.89 -14.45
N CYS A 179 -36.82 3.18 -13.42
CA CYS A 179 -36.17 1.89 -13.58
C CYS A 179 -37.19 0.78 -13.91
N PRO A 180 -37.13 0.17 -15.11
CA PRO A 180 -38.17 -0.75 -15.59
C PRO A 180 -38.20 -2.10 -14.85
N ASP A 181 -37.10 -2.48 -14.18
CA ASP A 181 -36.99 -3.75 -13.46
C ASP A 181 -36.09 -3.61 -12.23
N VAL A 182 -36.67 -3.12 -11.15
CA VAL A 182 -35.96 -2.92 -9.89
C VAL A 182 -35.58 -4.24 -9.23
N ALA A 183 -36.38 -5.29 -9.41
CA ALA A 183 -36.07 -6.62 -8.87
C ALA A 183 -34.77 -7.18 -9.47
N ARG A 184 -34.58 -7.03 -10.79
CA ARG A 184 -33.34 -7.40 -11.46
C ARG A 184 -32.16 -6.56 -10.98
N GLN A 185 -32.33 -5.24 -10.81
CA GLN A 185 -31.26 -4.38 -10.29
C GLN A 185 -30.85 -4.76 -8.86
N GLN A 186 -31.82 -5.07 -8.00
CA GLN A 186 -31.55 -5.54 -6.65
C GLN A 186 -30.78 -6.87 -6.66
N MET A 187 -31.15 -7.81 -7.52
CA MET A 187 -30.43 -9.09 -7.67
C MET A 187 -28.98 -8.86 -8.14
N LEU A 188 -28.76 -7.99 -9.12
CA LEU A 188 -27.43 -7.65 -9.61
C LEU A 188 -26.56 -7.01 -8.53
N TRP A 189 -27.13 -6.08 -7.77
CA TRP A 189 -26.45 -5.46 -6.63
C TRP A 189 -26.12 -6.46 -5.53
N GLN A 190 -27.04 -7.36 -5.18
CA GLN A 190 -26.79 -8.42 -4.19
C GLN A 190 -25.66 -9.35 -4.66
N LYS A 191 -25.67 -9.76 -5.93
CA LYS A 191 -24.61 -10.60 -6.51
C LYS A 191 -23.25 -9.89 -6.47
N ALA A 192 -23.20 -8.62 -6.87
CA ALA A 192 -21.97 -7.83 -6.83
C ALA A 192 -21.45 -7.67 -5.40
N THR A 193 -22.34 -7.39 -4.45
CA THR A 193 -21.98 -7.27 -3.03
C THR A 193 -21.43 -8.60 -2.47
N GLN A 194 -22.04 -9.73 -2.82
CA GLN A 194 -21.55 -11.05 -2.43
C GLN A 194 -20.18 -11.36 -3.05
N GLU A 195 -19.99 -11.03 -4.31
CA GLU A 195 -18.71 -11.21 -5.01
C GLU A 195 -17.60 -10.37 -4.36
N ASP A 196 -17.89 -9.13 -3.99
CA ASP A 196 -16.96 -8.25 -3.28
C ASP A 196 -16.58 -8.81 -1.90
N VAL A 197 -17.55 -9.33 -1.14
CA VAL A 197 -17.28 -9.98 0.15
C VAL A 197 -16.38 -11.20 -0.04
N MET A 198 -16.70 -12.08 -1.00
CA MET A 198 -15.90 -13.25 -1.32
C MET A 198 -14.47 -12.89 -1.77
N ARG A 199 -14.33 -11.83 -2.57
CA ARG A 199 -13.05 -11.28 -3.01
C ARG A 199 -12.22 -10.77 -1.84
N ARG A 200 -12.83 -10.03 -0.90
CA ARG A 200 -12.16 -9.54 0.31
C ARG A 200 -11.72 -10.67 1.23
N GLU A 201 -12.56 -11.69 1.40
CA GLU A 201 -12.20 -12.87 2.19
C GLU A 201 -11.04 -13.64 1.55
N ALA A 202 -11.06 -13.83 0.23
CA ALA A 202 -9.97 -14.47 -0.50
C ALA A 202 -8.66 -13.67 -0.42
N ALA A 203 -8.71 -12.34 -0.51
CA ALA A 203 -7.56 -11.47 -0.34
C ALA A 203 -6.98 -11.58 1.09
N ALA A 204 -7.85 -11.52 2.12
CA ALA A 204 -7.45 -11.68 3.51
C ALA A 204 -6.84 -13.07 3.80
N GLN A 205 -7.31 -14.13 3.13
CA GLN A 205 -6.69 -15.46 3.22
C GLN A 205 -5.30 -15.49 2.59
N LYS A 206 -5.14 -14.92 1.38
CA LYS A 206 -3.83 -14.80 0.72
C LYS A 206 -2.84 -14.00 1.55
N GLU A 207 -3.29 -12.92 2.18
CA GLU A 207 -2.46 -12.11 3.09
C GLU A 207 -2.01 -12.93 4.31
N LYS A 208 -2.94 -13.68 4.94
CA LYS A 208 -2.61 -14.59 6.06
C LYS A 208 -1.60 -15.65 5.64
N GLU A 209 -1.72 -16.21 4.44
CA GLU A 209 -0.75 -17.18 3.90
C GLU A 209 0.60 -16.54 3.60
N ALA A 210 0.62 -15.35 3.00
CA ALA A 210 1.83 -14.60 2.74
C ALA A 210 2.56 -14.27 4.04
N ARG A 211 1.83 -13.84 5.07
CA ARG A 211 2.35 -13.59 6.42
C ARG A 211 2.91 -14.86 7.05
N LYS A 212 2.21 -15.99 6.96
CA LYS A 212 2.71 -17.28 7.44
C LYS A 212 4.00 -17.70 6.72
N LYS A 213 4.06 -17.54 5.40
CA LYS A 213 5.27 -17.83 4.60
C LYS A 213 6.44 -16.94 5.03
N LEU A 214 6.20 -15.65 5.23
CA LEU A 214 7.21 -14.69 5.69
C LEU A 214 7.71 -15.06 7.10
N VAL A 215 6.80 -15.34 8.03
CA VAL A 215 7.16 -15.82 9.37
C VAL A 215 7.93 -17.13 9.30
N SER A 216 7.58 -18.08 8.43
CA SER A 216 8.35 -19.33 8.30
C SER A 216 9.75 -19.12 7.71
N ARG A 217 9.94 -18.09 6.88
CA ARG A 217 11.21 -17.76 6.25
C ARG A 217 12.15 -16.98 7.18
N PHE A 218 11.58 -16.17 8.06
CA PHE A 218 12.29 -15.32 9.02
C PHE A 218 12.20 -15.79 10.47
N ALA A 219 11.48 -16.88 10.74
CA ALA A 219 11.69 -17.69 11.92
C ALA A 219 13.11 -18.20 11.80
N LEU A 220 14.03 -17.34 12.23
CA LEU A 220 15.42 -17.62 12.49
C LEU A 220 15.39 -19.01 13.09
N GLU A 221 15.97 -19.96 12.34
CA GLU A 221 16.46 -21.18 12.93
C GLU A 221 17.26 -20.69 14.14
N THR A 222 16.64 -20.72 15.31
CA THR A 222 17.33 -20.68 16.58
C THR A 222 18.16 -21.92 16.46
N LYS A 223 19.40 -21.74 15.95
CA LYS A 223 20.44 -22.73 16.00
C LYS A 223 20.40 -23.11 17.45
N SER A 224 19.78 -24.25 17.71
CA SER A 224 19.68 -24.83 19.02
C SER A 224 21.13 -25.04 19.32
N THR A 225 21.72 -24.09 20.05
CA THR A 225 23.05 -24.25 20.61
C THR A 225 22.99 -25.62 21.22
N PRO A 226 23.77 -26.59 20.72
CA PRO A 226 23.65 -27.96 21.16
C PRO A 226 23.75 -27.87 22.66
N SER A 227 22.67 -28.31 23.33
CA SER A 227 22.59 -28.37 24.78
C SER A 227 23.54 -29.47 25.24
N GLY A 228 24.85 -29.22 25.03
CA GLY A 228 25.90 -29.80 25.81
C GLY A 228 25.67 -29.27 27.21
N GLN A 229 24.81 -29.97 27.95
CA GLN A 229 24.75 -29.88 29.39
C GLN A 229 26.20 -29.88 29.88
N PRO A 230 26.70 -28.80 30.51
CA PRO A 230 27.92 -28.92 31.26
C PRO A 230 27.58 -29.87 32.40
N ARG A 231 28.01 -31.14 32.26
CA ARG A 231 27.99 -32.10 33.37
C ARG A 231 28.66 -31.38 34.54
N LYS A 232 27.88 -31.13 35.59
CA LYS A 232 28.31 -30.50 36.83
C LYS A 232 29.58 -31.18 37.33
N ALA A 233 30.75 -30.61 37.03
CA ALA A 233 31.98 -30.95 37.70
C ALA A 233 31.89 -30.34 39.10
N LYS A 234 31.63 -31.22 40.05
CA LYS A 234 31.53 -30.93 41.47
C LYS A 234 32.94 -30.70 42.01
N GLY A 235 33.30 -29.45 42.31
CA GLY A 235 34.32 -29.20 43.33
C GLY A 235 35.38 -28.14 43.03
N ARG A 236 35.45 -27.22 44.00
CA ARG A 236 36.60 -26.44 44.48
C ARG A 236 37.00 -25.17 43.71
N GLY A 237 37.02 -24.09 44.47
CA GLY A 237 38.00 -23.01 44.31
C GLY A 237 37.53 -21.85 43.45
N ILE A 238 36.81 -20.92 44.06
CA ILE A 238 36.72 -19.55 43.55
C ILE A 238 38.10 -18.91 43.81
N GLU A 239 38.93 -18.79 42.77
CA GLU A 239 40.00 -17.80 42.78
C GLU A 239 39.48 -16.49 42.16
N PRO A 240 39.70 -15.34 42.79
CA PRO A 240 39.24 -14.05 42.29
C PRO A 240 40.04 -13.65 41.05
N LEU A 241 39.35 -13.08 40.05
CA LEU A 241 39.96 -12.57 38.82
C LEU A 241 41.04 -11.53 39.14
N ALA A 242 42.27 -11.83 38.77
CA ALA A 242 43.37 -10.87 38.76
C ALA A 242 43.18 -9.88 37.58
N PRO A 243 43.45 -8.58 37.79
CA PRO A 243 43.39 -7.58 36.73
C PRO A 243 44.51 -7.78 35.71
N TRP A 244 44.20 -7.47 34.44
CA TRP A 244 45.12 -7.50 33.31
C TRP A 244 46.41 -6.74 33.60
N SER A 245 47.53 -7.47 33.67
CA SER A 245 48.86 -6.89 33.53
C SER A 245 49.40 -7.19 32.14
N GLU A 246 49.66 -6.12 31.39
CA GLU A 246 50.49 -6.09 30.20
C GLU A 246 51.93 -6.48 30.56
N ALA A 247 52.50 -7.45 29.83
CA ALA A 247 53.89 -7.46 29.35
C ALA A 247 54.28 -8.86 28.81
N ASP A 248 54.35 -8.93 27.47
CA ASP A 248 55.49 -9.41 26.70
C ASP A 248 56.08 -10.83 26.83
N LYS A 249 56.04 -11.51 25.66
CA LYS A 249 57.07 -12.33 24.96
C LYS A 249 56.76 -13.83 24.71
N PRO A 250 57.30 -14.37 23.59
CA PRO A 250 56.49 -15.02 22.56
C PRO A 250 56.65 -16.55 22.56
N SER A 251 55.58 -17.26 22.20
CA SER A 251 55.70 -18.65 21.75
C SER A 251 55.34 -18.75 20.26
N GLN A 252 56.26 -19.33 19.52
CA GLN A 252 56.10 -19.70 18.12
C GLN A 252 54.90 -20.65 17.97
N GLY A 253 53.95 -20.27 17.12
CA GLY A 253 52.82 -21.14 16.80
C GLY A 253 51.83 -20.51 15.82
N LYS A 254 52.14 -20.64 14.52
CA LYS A 254 51.19 -20.59 13.38
C LYS A 254 50.21 -19.41 13.30
N GLN A 255 50.62 -18.42 12.50
CA GLN A 255 49.92 -17.90 11.32
C GLN A 255 48.41 -18.25 11.19
N ARG A 256 47.56 -17.22 11.19
CA ARG A 256 46.83 -16.80 9.97
C ARG A 256 45.99 -15.55 10.23
N SER A 257 46.41 -14.46 9.57
CA SER A 257 45.55 -13.35 9.20
C SER A 257 44.30 -13.90 8.49
N ALA A 258 43.14 -13.50 8.98
CA ALA A 258 41.84 -13.82 8.43
C ALA A 258 41.64 -13.10 7.09
N GLY A 259 42.24 -13.66 6.03
CA GLY A 259 41.76 -13.43 4.67
C GLY A 259 40.43 -14.16 4.51
N VAL A 260 39.39 -13.43 4.10
CA VAL A 260 38.11 -14.02 3.69
C VAL A 260 38.41 -15.03 2.58
N ARG A 261 38.18 -16.32 2.85
CA ARG A 261 38.41 -17.39 1.86
C ARG A 261 37.14 -17.57 1.06
N TYR A 262 37.27 -17.39 -0.24
CA TYR A 262 36.24 -17.75 -1.21
C TYR A 262 36.42 -19.22 -1.58
N ARG A 263 35.33 -19.96 -1.69
CA ARG A 263 35.30 -21.30 -2.30
C ARG A 263 34.18 -21.27 -3.32
N ASP A 264 34.52 -21.50 -4.59
CA ASP A 264 33.58 -21.48 -5.72
C ASP A 264 32.84 -20.13 -5.89
N GLY A 265 33.49 -19.01 -5.58
CA GLY A 265 32.98 -17.65 -5.82
C GLY A 265 32.18 -17.01 -4.68
N PHE A 266 31.92 -17.72 -3.57
CA PHE A 266 31.18 -17.17 -2.42
C PHE A 266 32.06 -17.00 -1.17
N PRO A 267 31.94 -15.89 -0.41
CA PRO A 267 32.74 -15.63 0.79
C PRO A 267 32.26 -16.48 1.98
N VAL A 268 33.18 -17.22 2.62
CA VAL A 268 32.88 -17.98 3.84
C VAL A 268 33.23 -17.12 5.06
N ALA A 269 32.22 -16.64 5.79
CA ALA A 269 32.40 -15.73 6.93
C ALA A 269 33.13 -16.42 8.11
N SER A 270 34.31 -15.90 8.47
CA SER A 270 35.06 -16.34 9.65
C SER A 270 34.76 -15.43 10.84
N LYS A 271 34.02 -15.98 11.81
CA LYS A 271 34.14 -15.73 13.26
C LYS A 271 34.20 -14.25 13.68
N GLY A 272 33.01 -13.65 13.82
CA GLY A 272 32.86 -12.29 14.36
C GLY A 272 31.41 -11.83 14.56
N GLU A 273 30.43 -12.73 14.61
CA GLU A 273 29.08 -12.35 15.04
C GLU A 273 29.11 -12.11 16.55
N LYS A 274 28.99 -10.84 16.95
CA LYS A 274 28.57 -10.49 18.31
C LYS A 274 27.13 -10.96 18.45
N HIS A 275 26.94 -12.17 18.98
CA HIS A 275 25.63 -12.57 19.47
C HIS A 275 25.29 -11.65 20.64
N VAL A 276 24.31 -10.77 20.44
CA VAL A 276 23.54 -10.24 21.57
C VAL A 276 22.76 -11.44 22.08
N GLU A 277 23.26 -12.08 23.14
CA GLU A 277 22.44 -12.97 23.96
C GLU A 277 21.37 -12.10 24.63
N VAL A 278 20.30 -11.79 23.89
CA VAL A 278 19.05 -11.44 24.54
C VAL A 278 18.62 -12.73 25.20
N ALA A 279 18.90 -12.84 26.50
CA ALA A 279 18.25 -13.81 27.35
C ALA A 279 16.74 -13.52 27.28
N LEU A 280 16.07 -14.10 26.29
CA LEU A 280 14.62 -14.23 26.26
C LEU A 280 14.27 -15.17 27.43
N LYS A 281 14.23 -14.61 28.63
CA LYS A 281 13.20 -15.03 29.58
C LYS A 281 11.89 -14.59 28.97
N GLU A 282 11.32 -15.53 28.23
CA GLU A 282 9.97 -15.50 27.72
C GLU A 282 9.00 -15.61 28.90
N GLU A 283 8.90 -14.53 29.68
CA GLU A 283 7.79 -14.25 30.58
C GLU A 283 7.10 -13.00 30.04
N TRP A 284 6.55 -13.11 28.83
CA TRP A 284 5.50 -12.19 28.36
C TRP A 284 4.14 -12.82 28.63
N ASN A 285 3.82 -12.92 29.92
CA ASN A 285 2.44 -12.96 30.39
C ASN A 285 1.85 -11.58 30.11
N GLY A 286 1.07 -11.46 29.03
CA GLY A 286 0.41 -10.24 28.54
C GLY A 286 -0.58 -9.62 29.54
N GLY A 287 -0.09 -9.19 30.69
CA GLY A 287 -0.80 -8.52 31.75
C GLY A 287 0.15 -7.56 32.44
N SER A 288 -0.02 -6.26 32.17
CA SER A 288 0.64 -5.16 32.86
C SER A 288 0.35 -5.23 34.37
N SER A 289 1.16 -5.99 35.10
CA SER A 289 1.24 -5.96 36.57
C SER A 289 2.65 -5.56 36.98
N GLY A 290 3.13 -4.45 36.41
CA GLY A 290 4.38 -3.84 36.83
C GLY A 290 4.27 -3.37 38.28
N LYS A 291 4.72 -4.20 39.22
CA LYS A 291 4.92 -3.81 40.62
C LYS A 291 6.07 -2.80 40.64
N ILE A 292 5.75 -1.53 40.90
CA ILE A 292 6.74 -0.47 41.05
C ILE A 292 7.56 -0.77 42.31
N TYR A 293 8.75 -1.34 42.14
CA TYR A 293 9.74 -1.39 43.20
C TYR A 293 10.32 0.02 43.32
N THR A 294 9.85 0.77 44.32
CA THR A 294 10.45 2.04 44.68
C THR A 294 11.91 1.80 45.06
N LYS A 295 12.82 2.38 44.27
CA LYS A 295 14.27 2.39 44.50
C LYS A 295 14.49 2.81 45.96
N GLY A 296 15.01 1.88 46.77
CA GLY A 296 15.03 1.97 48.22
C GLY A 296 15.52 3.33 48.74
N LYS A 297 14.85 3.82 49.80
CA LYS A 297 15.46 4.75 50.75
C LYS A 297 16.82 4.17 51.14
N ARG A 298 17.88 4.95 50.93
CA ARG A 298 19.25 4.61 51.32
C ARG A 298 19.24 4.01 52.72
N GLY A 299 19.78 2.80 52.86
CA GLY A 299 19.94 2.15 54.16
C GLY A 299 20.73 3.04 55.12
N LYS A 300 20.33 3.00 56.39
CA LYS A 300 20.98 3.66 57.52
C LYS A 300 22.34 2.98 57.73
N GLY A 301 23.44 3.61 57.33
CA GLY A 301 24.77 3.00 57.47
C GLY A 301 25.90 3.51 56.57
N PHE A 302 25.69 4.55 55.76
CA PHE A 302 26.83 5.30 55.20
C PHE A 302 27.28 6.34 56.24
N VAL A 303 28.31 5.97 57.01
CA VAL A 303 29.22 6.86 57.75
C VAL A 303 30.57 6.75 57.09
#